data_AF-A0A377A4A1-F1
#
_entry.id   AF-A0A377A4A1-F1
#
_cell.length_a   1.000
_cell.length_b   1.000
_cell.length_c   1.000
_cell.angle_alpha   90.00
_cell.angle_beta   90.00
_cell.angle_gamma   90.00
#
_symmetry.space_group_name_H-M   'P 1'
#
loop_
_entity.id
_entity.type
_entity.pdbx_description
1 polymer ?
#
loop_
_entity_poly.entity_id
_entity_poly.type
_entity_poly.pdbx_seq_one_letter_code
_entity_poly.pdbx_strand_id
1 'polypeptide(L)'
;MAVGIYDWALIVDHQRHTVSLLSHNDVNARRAWLESQQFSPQEDFTLTSDWQSNMTREQYGEKFRQVQEYLHSGDCYQVNLAQRFHATYSGDEWQAFLQLNQANRAPFSAFLRLEQGAILSLSPERFILCDNSEIQTRPIKGTLPTPARSSGR
;
A
#
# COMPACT_ATOMS: atom_id res chain seq x y z
N MET A 1 -8.92 14.55 1.01
CA MET A 1 -7.52 14.42 0.56
C MET A 1 -6.64 14.78 1.75
N ALA A 2 -5.66 13.95 2.10
CA ALA A 2 -4.74 14.18 3.22
C ALA A 2 -3.30 14.22 2.69
N VAL A 3 -2.66 15.39 2.71
CA VAL A 3 -1.31 15.61 2.19
C VAL A 3 -0.58 16.58 3.12
N GLY A 4 0.63 16.22 3.53
CA GLY A 4 1.55 17.10 4.25
C GLY A 4 2.45 17.88 3.30
N ILE A 5 2.80 19.10 3.67
CA ILE A 5 3.84 19.89 2.98
C ILE A 5 5.11 19.79 3.80
N TYR A 6 6.16 19.24 3.20
CA TYR A 6 7.43 18.98 3.88
C TYR A 6 8.53 19.83 3.23
N ASP A 7 9.26 20.59 4.05
CA ASP A 7 10.44 21.34 3.64
C ASP A 7 11.74 20.52 3.75
N TRP A 8 11.63 19.25 4.14
CA TRP A 8 12.75 18.34 4.37
C TRP A 8 12.38 16.91 3.96
N ALA A 9 13.38 16.08 3.69
CA ALA A 9 13.20 14.66 3.40
C ALA A 9 14.44 13.84 3.77
N LEU A 10 14.22 12.56 4.11
CA LEU A 10 15.27 11.54 4.21
C LEU A 10 15.13 10.59 3.02
N ILE A 11 16.13 10.55 2.16
CA ILE A 11 16.13 9.78 0.92
C ILE A 11 17.14 8.63 1.05
N VAL A 12 16.67 7.41 0.83
CA VAL A 12 17.51 6.20 0.75
C VAL A 12 17.62 5.79 -0.72
N ASP A 13 18.80 5.98 -1.30
CA ASP A 13 19.10 5.58 -2.68
C ASP A 13 19.72 4.18 -2.67
N HIS A 14 18.92 3.18 -3.02
CA HIS A 14 19.36 1.78 -3.08
C HIS A 14 20.33 1.49 -4.22
N GLN A 15 20.40 2.33 -5.26
CA GLN A 15 21.34 2.14 -6.37
C GLN A 15 22.72 2.69 -6.00
N ARG A 16 22.76 3.84 -5.33
CA ARG A 16 24.01 4.49 -4.89
C ARG A 16 24.49 4.05 -3.51
N HIS A 17 23.67 3.31 -2.77
CA HIS A 17 23.92 2.92 -1.37
C HIS A 17 24.16 4.12 -0.46
N THR A 18 23.41 5.21 -0.68
CA THR A 18 23.56 6.46 0.08
C THR A 18 22.26 6.82 0.79
N VAL A 19 22.41 7.37 1.99
CA VAL A 19 21.30 8.00 2.74
C VAL A 19 21.55 9.49 2.77
N SER A 20 20.59 10.27 2.25
CA SER A 20 20.68 11.73 2.16
C SER A 20 19.59 12.38 2.99
N LEU A 21 19.97 13.28 3.89
CA LEU A 21 19.06 14.18 4.58
C LEU A 21 19.12 15.55 3.90
N LEU A 22 17.97 16.03 3.40
CA LEU A 22 17.83 17.37 2.82
C LEU A 22 16.84 18.20 3.63
N SER A 23 17.05 19.51 3.64
CA SER A 23 16.17 20.50 4.25
C SER A 23 16.31 21.81 3.48
N HIS A 24 15.20 22.48 3.19
CA HIS A 24 15.17 23.85 2.68
C HIS A 24 15.42 24.89 3.79
N ASN A 25 15.36 24.46 5.05
CA ASN A 25 15.70 25.25 6.24
C ASN A 25 17.08 24.82 6.77
N ASP A 26 17.24 24.67 8.09
CA ASP A 26 18.48 24.20 8.71
C ASP A 26 18.52 22.65 8.74
N VAL A 27 19.44 22.08 7.95
CA VAL A 27 19.66 20.63 7.90
C VAL A 27 20.31 20.07 9.17
N ASN A 28 21.13 20.85 9.88
CA ASN A 28 21.79 20.42 11.11
C ASN A 28 20.77 20.36 12.26
N ALA A 29 19.89 21.36 12.37
CA ALA A 29 18.79 21.33 13.31
C ALA A 29 17.85 20.15 13.04
N ARG A 30 17.54 19.87 11.76
CA ARG A 30 16.72 18.69 11.38
C ARG A 30 17.42 17.37 11.74
N ARG A 31 18.73 17.27 11.53
CA ARG A 31 19.52 16.09 11.93
C ARG A 31 19.47 15.89 13.43
N ALA A 32 19.74 16.92 14.23
CA ALA A 32 19.70 16.86 15.68
C ALA A 32 18.31 16.45 16.20
N TRP A 33 17.24 16.97 15.58
CA TRP A 33 15.87 16.55 15.88
C TRP A 33 15.61 15.07 15.53
N LEU A 34 16.13 14.58 14.41
CA LEU A 34 15.96 13.18 14.00
C LEU A 34 16.69 12.25 14.97
N GLU A 35 17.92 12.62 15.35
CA GLU A 35 18.74 11.89 16.34
C GLU A 35 18.10 11.87 17.73
N SER A 36 17.31 12.88 18.08
CA SER A 36 16.57 12.91 19.35
C SER A 36 15.29 12.07 19.33
N GLN A 37 14.82 11.60 18.16
CA GLN A 37 13.64 10.73 18.09
C GLN A 37 14.00 9.36 18.66
N GLN A 38 13.14 8.85 19.54
CA GLN A 38 13.27 7.48 20.03
C GLN A 38 12.26 6.59 19.32
N PHE A 39 12.70 5.39 18.97
CA PHE A 39 11.78 4.34 18.56
C PHE A 39 10.98 3.90 19.78
N SER A 40 9.68 4.16 19.78
CA SER A 40 8.80 3.67 20.85
C SER A 40 8.63 2.16 20.72
N PRO A 41 8.67 1.40 21.83
CA PRO A 41 8.29 0.00 21.81
C PRO A 41 6.85 -0.11 21.31
N GLN A 42 6.66 -0.91 20.26
CA GLN A 42 5.37 -1.07 19.63
C GLN A 42 4.63 -2.25 20.26
N GLU A 43 3.34 -2.07 20.55
CA GLU A 43 2.47 -3.18 20.92
C GLU A 43 2.39 -4.19 19.78
N ASP A 44 2.40 -5.48 20.14
CA ASP A 44 2.34 -6.55 19.14
C ASP A 44 1.01 -6.51 18.38
N PHE A 45 1.13 -6.48 17.05
CA PHE A 45 -0.04 -6.50 16.19
C PHE A 45 -0.71 -7.88 16.22
N THR A 46 -2.01 -7.91 16.44
CA THR A 46 -2.80 -9.14 16.36
C THR A 46 -4.19 -8.89 15.79
N LEU A 47 -4.67 -9.82 14.96
CA LEU A 47 -6.06 -9.85 14.54
C LEU A 47 -6.91 -10.40 15.69
N THR A 48 -7.98 -9.69 16.02
CA THR A 48 -8.92 -10.06 17.08
C THR A 48 -10.21 -10.66 16.53
N SER A 49 -10.33 -10.79 15.21
CA SER A 49 -11.38 -11.53 14.53
C SER A 49 -10.85 -12.20 13.26
N ASP A 50 -11.60 -13.18 12.76
CA ASP A 50 -11.41 -13.67 11.40
C ASP A 50 -11.72 -12.59 10.36
N TRP A 51 -11.18 -12.79 9.16
CA TRP A 51 -11.52 -11.99 7.99
C TRP A 51 -12.95 -12.26 7.54
N GLN A 52 -13.69 -11.19 7.30
CA GLN A 52 -15.05 -11.23 6.79
C GLN A 52 -15.15 -10.42 5.50
N SER A 53 -15.79 -10.98 4.48
CA SER A 53 -16.12 -10.23 3.26
C SER A 53 -17.38 -9.41 3.48
N ASN A 54 -17.45 -8.24 2.84
CA ASN A 54 -18.67 -7.43 2.77
C ASN A 54 -19.76 -8.04 1.88
N MET A 55 -19.51 -9.18 1.25
CA MET A 55 -20.48 -9.87 0.41
C MET A 55 -20.29 -11.39 0.41
N THR A 56 -21.39 -12.13 0.27
CA THR A 56 -21.37 -13.57 0.06
C THR A 56 -21.01 -13.91 -1.39
N ARG A 57 -20.73 -15.20 -1.65
CA ARG A 57 -20.44 -15.71 -2.99
C ARG A 57 -21.58 -15.46 -3.97
N GLU A 58 -22.82 -15.57 -3.49
CA GLU A 58 -24.05 -15.39 -4.24
C GLU A 58 -24.23 -13.92 -4.60
N GLN A 59 -24.05 -13.02 -3.64
CA GLN A 59 -24.12 -11.57 -3.84
C GLN A 59 -23.06 -11.08 -4.84
N TYR A 60 -21.83 -11.60 -4.74
CA TYR A 60 -20.79 -11.31 -5.73
C TYR A 60 -21.20 -11.83 -7.13
N GLY A 61 -21.74 -13.05 -7.20
CA GLY A 61 -22.18 -13.66 -8.45
C GLY A 61 -23.35 -12.92 -9.12
N GLU A 62 -24.27 -12.37 -8.33
CA GLU A 62 -25.36 -11.54 -8.83
C GLU A 62 -24.84 -10.23 -9.42
N LYS A 63 -23.99 -9.50 -8.67
CA LYS A 63 -23.34 -8.27 -9.16
C LYS A 63 -22.50 -8.53 -10.40
N PHE A 64 -21.84 -9.68 -10.48
CA PHE A 64 -21.08 -10.07 -11.66
C PHE A 64 -21.98 -10.25 -12.89
N ARG A 65 -23.14 -10.92 -12.75
CA ARG A 65 -24.11 -11.06 -13.87
C ARG A 65 -24.64 -9.71 -14.34
N GLN A 66 -24.96 -8.81 -13.40
CA GLN A 66 -25.38 -7.44 -13.75
C GLN A 66 -24.30 -6.71 -14.55
N VAL A 67 -23.02 -6.85 -14.15
CA VAL A 67 -21.90 -6.31 -14.95
C VAL A 67 -21.88 -6.92 -16.35
N GLN A 68 -22.09 -8.23 -16.50
CA GLN A 68 -22.14 -8.85 -17.83
C GLN A 68 -23.30 -8.31 -18.68
N GLU A 69 -24.47 -8.06 -18.09
CA GLU A 69 -25.60 -7.44 -18.79
C GLU A 69 -25.24 -6.04 -19.32
N TYR A 70 -24.57 -5.21 -18.51
CA TYR A 70 -24.05 -3.91 -18.96
C TYR A 70 -23.00 -4.01 -20.07
N LEU A 71 -22.21 -5.10 -20.09
CA LEU A 71 -21.27 -5.37 -21.19
C LEU A 71 -22.03 -5.77 -22.47
N HIS A 72 -23.09 -6.57 -22.34
CA HIS A 72 -23.90 -7.04 -23.46
C HIS A 72 -24.81 -5.97 -24.07
N SER A 73 -25.32 -5.04 -23.26
CA SER A 73 -26.08 -3.87 -23.73
C SER A 73 -25.20 -2.87 -24.48
N GLY A 74 -23.87 -2.97 -24.35
CA GLY A 74 -22.90 -2.07 -24.97
C GLY A 74 -22.59 -0.82 -24.15
N ASP A 75 -23.05 -0.73 -22.89
CA ASP A 75 -22.83 0.43 -22.03
C ASP A 75 -21.36 0.58 -21.62
N CYS A 76 -20.65 -0.54 -21.49
CA CYS A 76 -19.21 -0.55 -21.21
C CYS A 76 -18.53 -1.80 -21.79
N TYR A 77 -17.19 -1.80 -21.83
CA TYR A 77 -16.39 -2.95 -22.32
C TYR A 77 -15.62 -3.68 -21.21
N GLN A 78 -15.44 -3.05 -20.05
CA GLN A 78 -14.79 -3.66 -18.87
C GLN A 78 -15.20 -2.90 -17.60
N VAL A 79 -15.47 -3.65 -16.52
CA VAL A 79 -15.71 -3.11 -15.17
C VAL A 79 -14.83 -3.85 -14.18
N ASN A 80 -14.22 -3.12 -13.24
CA ASN A 80 -13.50 -3.72 -12.11
C ASN A 80 -14.44 -3.86 -10.90
N LEU A 81 -15.00 -5.05 -10.70
CA LEU A 81 -15.82 -5.37 -9.53
C LEU A 81 -14.92 -5.85 -8.38
N ALA A 82 -15.02 -5.19 -7.22
CA ALA A 82 -14.22 -5.51 -6.04
C ALA A 82 -15.11 -5.85 -4.83
N GLN A 83 -14.55 -6.63 -3.91
CA GLN A 83 -15.11 -6.90 -2.58
C GLN A 83 -14.13 -6.44 -1.50
N ARG A 84 -14.65 -6.09 -0.32
CA ARG A 84 -13.86 -5.64 0.82
C ARG A 84 -13.81 -6.73 1.87
N PHE A 85 -12.60 -7.07 2.29
CA PHE A 85 -12.38 -7.89 3.48
C PHE A 85 -12.10 -6.99 4.68
N HIS A 86 -12.62 -7.35 5.85
CA HIS A 86 -12.39 -6.65 7.10
C HIS A 86 -12.15 -7.64 8.25
N ALA A 87 -11.35 -7.22 9.22
CA ALA A 87 -11.14 -7.89 10.49
C ALA A 87 -10.89 -6.82 11.56
N THR A 88 -11.16 -7.13 12.83
CA THR A 88 -10.73 -6.30 13.95
C THR A 88 -9.30 -6.65 14.33
N TYR A 89 -8.56 -5.69 14.88
CA TYR A 89 -7.18 -5.89 15.32
C TYR A 89 -6.87 -5.05 16.56
N SER A 90 -5.75 -5.35 17.21
CA SER A 90 -5.13 -4.54 18.26
C SER A 90 -3.61 -4.49 18.05
N GLY A 91 -2.93 -3.54 18.70
CA GLY A 91 -1.49 -3.33 18.58
C GLY A 91 -1.09 -2.35 17.46
N ASP A 92 0.20 -2.26 17.18
CA ASP A 92 0.76 -1.25 16.27
C ASP A 92 0.90 -1.74 14.83
N GLU A 93 0.35 -0.97 13.89
CA GLU A 93 0.28 -1.33 12.48
C GLU A 93 1.62 -1.23 11.75
N TRP A 94 2.64 -0.55 12.31
CA TRP A 94 3.99 -0.55 11.74
C TRP A 94 4.62 -1.94 11.80
N GLN A 95 4.41 -2.70 12.89
CA GLN A 95 4.86 -4.08 12.96
C GLN A 95 4.26 -4.92 11.83
N ALA A 96 2.94 -4.81 11.62
CA ALA A 96 2.26 -5.49 10.52
C ALA A 96 2.80 -5.06 9.16
N PHE A 97 3.05 -3.75 8.97
CA PHE A 97 3.62 -3.23 7.73
C PHE A 97 5.00 -3.81 7.44
N LEU A 98 5.89 -3.91 8.43
CA LEU A 98 7.23 -4.47 8.24
C LEU A 98 7.16 -5.93 7.74
N GLN A 99 6.33 -6.75 8.38
CA GLN A 99 6.13 -8.15 7.99
C GLN A 99 5.54 -8.27 6.58
N LEU A 100 4.50 -7.48 6.29
CA LEU A 100 3.83 -7.46 4.99
C LEU A 100 4.75 -6.97 3.87
N ASN A 101 5.53 -5.92 4.12
CA ASN A 101 6.45 -5.35 3.14
C ASN A 101 7.59 -6.33 2.83
N GLN A 102 8.11 -7.04 3.83
CA GLN A 102 9.11 -8.09 3.64
C GLN A 102 8.58 -9.26 2.80
N ALA A 103 7.33 -9.67 3.04
CA ALA A 103 6.70 -10.79 2.32
C ALA A 103 6.35 -10.45 0.86
N ASN A 104 5.82 -9.24 0.61
CA ASN A 104 5.31 -8.86 -0.72
C ASN A 104 6.37 -8.22 -1.62
N ARG A 105 7.35 -7.50 -1.05
CA ARG A 105 8.43 -6.81 -1.77
C ARG A 105 7.92 -5.93 -2.92
N ALA A 106 6.80 -5.25 -2.72
CA ALA A 106 6.17 -4.46 -3.75
C ALA A 106 6.98 -3.16 -4.05
N PRO A 107 7.15 -2.77 -5.32
CA PRO A 107 7.96 -1.61 -5.70
C PRO A 107 7.40 -0.25 -5.25
N PHE A 108 6.10 -0.15 -4.91
CA PHE A 108 5.44 1.10 -4.51
C PHE A 108 4.74 0.96 -3.15
N SER A 109 5.39 0.27 -2.20
CA SER A 109 4.91 0.20 -0.81
C SER A 109 4.94 1.56 -0.12
N ALA A 110 3.96 1.82 0.76
CA ALA A 110 3.91 3.03 1.56
C ALA A 110 3.25 2.76 2.92
N PHE A 111 3.75 3.43 3.95
CA PHE A 111 3.12 3.52 5.27
C PHE A 111 2.78 4.97 5.56
N LEU A 112 1.51 5.26 5.81
CA LEU A 112 1.04 6.60 6.13
C LEU A 112 0.35 6.57 7.49
N ARG A 113 0.89 7.30 8.47
CA ARG A 113 0.24 7.56 9.76
C ARG A 113 -0.55 8.86 9.64
N LEU A 114 -1.87 8.77 9.73
CA LEU A 114 -2.81 9.89 9.70
C LEU A 114 -3.47 10.05 11.07
N GLU A 115 -4.11 11.20 11.30
CA GLU A 115 -4.86 11.43 12.55
C GLU A 115 -6.01 10.43 12.75
N GLN A 116 -6.62 9.96 11.65
CA GLN A 116 -7.76 9.04 11.69
C GLN A 116 -7.37 7.55 11.66
N GLY A 117 -6.08 7.23 11.54
CA GLY A 117 -5.58 5.85 11.43
C GLY A 117 -4.38 5.71 10.52
N ALA A 118 -4.03 4.49 10.15
CA ALA A 118 -2.92 4.20 9.24
C ALA A 118 -3.35 3.60 7.90
N ILE A 119 -2.57 3.86 6.86
CA ILE A 119 -2.67 3.20 5.55
C ILE A 119 -1.39 2.39 5.32
N LEU A 120 -1.57 1.09 5.11
CA LEU A 120 -0.53 0.14 4.75
C LEU A 120 -0.71 -0.25 3.29
N SER A 121 0.11 0.31 2.40
CA SER A 121 0.07 0.03 0.96
C SER A 121 1.20 -0.91 0.56
N LEU A 122 0.86 -1.93 -0.23
CA LEU A 122 1.77 -2.91 -0.82
C LEU A 122 1.58 -2.93 -2.35
N SER A 123 1.43 -1.75 -2.96
CA SER A 123 1.09 -1.67 -4.39
C SER A 123 2.25 -2.06 -5.30
N PRO A 124 2.05 -2.99 -6.25
CA PRO A 124 3.01 -3.23 -7.32
C PRO A 124 2.84 -2.29 -8.51
N GLU A 125 1.75 -1.52 -8.55
CA GLU A 125 1.34 -0.75 -9.72
C GLU A 125 1.70 0.73 -9.58
N ARG A 126 2.32 1.29 -10.62
CA ARG A 126 2.55 2.73 -10.76
C ARG A 126 1.36 3.34 -11.48
N PHE A 127 0.70 4.28 -10.82
CA PHE A 127 -0.36 5.04 -11.44
C PHE A 127 0.21 6.02 -12.48
N ILE A 128 0.91 7.07 -12.03
CA ILE A 128 1.54 8.09 -12.86
C ILE A 128 2.90 8.46 -12.25
N LEU A 129 3.93 8.55 -13.09
CA LEU A 129 5.19 9.24 -12.83
C LEU A 129 5.24 10.46 -13.76
N CYS A 130 5.58 11.63 -13.22
CA CYS A 130 5.87 12.83 -13.98
C CYS A 130 7.27 13.30 -13.57
N ASP A 131 8.24 13.16 -14.46
CA ASP A 131 9.65 13.52 -14.23
C ASP A 131 10.13 14.42 -15.36
N ASN A 132 10.51 15.67 -15.05
CA ASN A 132 10.98 16.65 -16.04
C ASN A 132 10.08 16.77 -17.28
N SER A 133 8.76 16.84 -17.07
CA SER A 133 7.72 16.86 -18.12
C SER A 133 7.54 15.56 -18.92
N GLU A 134 8.30 14.50 -18.63
CA GLU A 134 8.05 13.16 -19.13
C GLU A 134 7.02 12.46 -18.23
N ILE A 135 5.94 11.97 -18.85
CA ILE A 135 4.85 11.29 -18.15
C ILE A 135 4.87 9.81 -18.48
N GLN A 136 4.86 8.96 -17.46
CA GLN A 136 4.77 7.51 -17.59
C GLN A 136 3.66 6.93 -16.73
N THR A 137 2.88 6.01 -17.30
CA THR A 137 1.94 5.15 -16.57
C THR A 137 2.28 3.68 -16.82
N ARG A 138 2.05 2.80 -15.83
CA ARG A 138 2.31 1.35 -15.96
C ARG A 138 1.13 0.55 -15.40
N PRO A 139 -0.03 0.57 -16.09
CA PRO A 139 -1.22 -0.10 -15.59
C PRO A 139 -1.06 -1.62 -15.61
N ILE A 140 -1.61 -2.30 -14.61
CA ILE A 140 -1.67 -3.77 -14.53
C ILE A 140 -3.05 -4.24 -14.96
N LYS A 141 -3.09 -5.15 -15.94
CA LYS A 141 -4.30 -5.87 -16.34
C LYS A 141 -3.99 -7.35 -16.56
N GLY A 142 -4.77 -8.20 -15.90
CA GLY A 142 -4.56 -9.64 -15.85
C GLY A 142 -3.61 -10.06 -14.74
N THR A 143 -3.99 -11.10 -14.00
CA THR A 143 -3.19 -11.73 -12.96
C THR A 143 -3.35 -13.24 -13.03
N LEU A 144 -2.29 -13.97 -12.71
CA LEU A 144 -2.32 -15.42 -12.50
C LEU A 144 -1.68 -15.73 -11.14
N PRO A 145 -2.17 -16.74 -10.40
CA PRO A 145 -1.51 -17.17 -9.17
C PRO A 145 -0.10 -17.66 -9.47
N THR A 146 0.86 -17.27 -8.63
CA THR A 146 2.19 -17.89 -8.64
C THR A 146 2.03 -19.37 -8.27
N PRO A 147 2.62 -20.33 -9.00
CA PRO A 147 2.56 -21.74 -8.62
C PRO A 147 3.05 -21.92 -7.19
N ALA A 148 2.28 -22.63 -6.37
CA ALA A 148 2.72 -22.95 -5.01
C ALA A 148 4.06 -23.70 -5.11
N ARG A 149 5.11 -23.17 -4.48
CA ARG A 149 6.31 -23.96 -4.23
C ARG A 149 5.88 -25.09 -3.31
N SER A 150 5.88 -26.32 -3.80
CA SER A 150 5.78 -27.50 -2.95
C SER A 150 6.87 -27.37 -1.90
N SER A 151 6.49 -27.21 -0.63
CA SER A 151 7.40 -27.38 0.49
C SER A 151 7.93 -28.80 0.42
N GLY A 152 9.17 -28.94 -0.08
CA GLY A 152 9.93 -30.16 0.05
C GLY A 152 10.07 -30.49 1.54
N ARG A 153 9.75 -31.74 1.85
CA ARG A 153 9.85 -32.45 3.13
C ARG A 153 10.91 -31.93 4.10
#